data_AF-A0A3M9Z6B7-F1
#
_entry.id   AF-A0A3M9Z6B7-F1
#
_cell.length_a   1.000
_cell.length_b   1.000
_cell.length_c   1.000
_cell.angle_alpha   90.00
_cell.angle_beta   90.00
_cell.angle_gamma   90.00
#
_symmetry.space_group_name_H-M   'P 1'
#
loop_
_entity.id
_entity.type
_entity.pdbx_description
1 polymer ?
#
loop_
_entity_poly.entity_id
_entity_poly.type
_entity_poly.pdbx_seq_one_letter_code
_entity_poly.pdbx_strand_id
1 'polypeptide(L)'
;KGQRVYDLEPFYRGCRVTVVGAMSQSAVLAMQTLGKSMTGEDFKRFVSEHLVPKLWQGAVVVMDNLKAHKVEGIEQMIEAVGARVVYLSPYSPEFNPIEHLWWQLKAFIRRFVPKSVETITKLLQVGVSLCSSKELRNYFAHCCYCTN
;
A
#
# COMPACT_ATOMS: atom_id res chain seq x y z
N LYS A 1 25.33 -30.88 -5.79
CA LYS A 1 25.00 -30.49 -7.17
C LYS A 1 23.76 -29.60 -7.12
N GLY A 2 23.85 -28.31 -7.47
CA GLY A 2 22.69 -27.42 -7.55
C GLY A 2 22.02 -27.53 -8.92
N GLN A 3 20.70 -27.72 -8.96
CA GLN A 3 19.92 -27.62 -10.20
C GLN A 3 19.54 -26.16 -10.45
N ARG A 4 19.64 -25.71 -11.70
CA ARG A 4 19.14 -24.40 -12.12
C ARG A 4 17.62 -24.43 -12.13
N VAL A 5 17.00 -23.48 -11.44
CA VAL A 5 15.58 -23.18 -11.57
C VAL A 5 15.42 -22.27 -12.78
N TYR A 6 14.58 -22.68 -13.72
CA TYR A 6 14.22 -21.87 -14.88
C TYR A 6 13.03 -21.01 -14.49
N ASP A 7 13.15 -19.69 -14.60
CA ASP A 7 12.03 -18.76 -14.48
C ASP A 7 11.55 -18.36 -15.88
N LEU A 8 10.24 -18.25 -16.06
CA LEU A 8 9.65 -17.82 -17.33
C LEU A 8 9.68 -16.29 -17.38
N GLU A 9 10.80 -15.71 -17.84
CA GLU A 9 10.85 -14.28 -18.10
C GLU A 9 9.97 -13.92 -19.31
N PRO A 10 8.92 -13.10 -19.14
CA PRO A 10 8.09 -12.69 -20.26
C PRO A 10 8.89 -11.79 -21.21
N PHE A 11 8.95 -12.15 -22.49
CA PHE A 11 9.62 -11.39 -23.56
C PHE A 11 8.98 -10.01 -23.88
N TYR A 12 7.89 -9.63 -23.20
CA TYR A 12 7.14 -8.39 -23.46
C TYR A 12 7.42 -7.32 -22.40
N ARG A 13 7.49 -6.04 -22.80
CA ARG A 13 7.40 -4.92 -21.85
C ARG A 13 6.05 -4.99 -21.13
N GLY A 14 6.05 -5.41 -19.87
CA GLY A 14 4.84 -5.52 -19.06
C GLY A 14 4.12 -4.19 -18.88
N CYS A 15 2.82 -4.23 -18.62
CA CYS A 15 2.06 -3.04 -18.23
C CYS A 15 2.56 -2.53 -16.87
N ARG A 16 2.95 -1.25 -16.80
CA ARG A 16 3.27 -0.60 -15.52
C ARG A 16 1.97 -0.29 -14.81
N VAL A 17 1.85 -0.79 -13.58
CA VAL A 17 0.71 -0.56 -12.70
C VAL A 17 1.21 0.07 -11.41
N THR A 18 0.63 1.20 -11.02
CA THR A 18 0.85 1.82 -9.72
C THR A 18 -0.28 1.39 -8.79
N VAL A 19 0.04 1.03 -7.57
CA VAL A 19 -0.96 0.72 -6.53
C VAL A 19 -0.71 1.65 -5.37
N VAL A 20 -1.77 2.29 -4.90
CA VAL A 20 -1.79 3.07 -3.65
C VAL A 20 -2.67 2.33 -2.65
N GLY A 21 -2.27 2.35 -1.39
CA GLY A 21 -3.02 1.67 -0.35
C GLY A 21 -2.78 2.26 1.03
N ALA A 22 -3.66 1.89 1.96
CA ALA A 22 -3.57 2.24 3.37
C ALA A 22 -3.98 1.02 4.19
N MET A 23 -3.27 0.76 5.28
CA MET A 23 -3.55 -0.34 6.20
C MET A 23 -3.47 0.12 7.66
N SER A 24 -4.21 -0.57 8.51
CA SER A 24 -4.10 -0.50 9.96
C SER A 24 -3.50 -1.80 10.50
N GLN A 25 -3.31 -1.87 11.82
CA GLN A 25 -2.93 -3.09 12.52
C GLN A 25 -3.97 -4.23 12.34
N SER A 26 -5.21 -3.91 11.98
CA SER A 26 -6.30 -4.90 11.91
C SER A 26 -6.74 -5.24 10.49
N ALA A 27 -6.60 -4.32 9.53
CA ALA A 27 -7.08 -4.53 8.17
C ALA A 27 -6.35 -3.64 7.13
N VAL A 28 -6.38 -4.07 5.87
CA VAL A 28 -6.13 -3.17 4.74
C VAL A 28 -7.36 -2.29 4.56
N LEU A 29 -7.22 -0.99 4.80
CA LEU A 29 -8.34 -0.06 4.79
C LEU A 29 -8.73 0.29 3.36
N ALA A 30 -7.78 0.65 2.51
CA ALA A 30 -8.05 1.09 1.15
C ALA A 30 -6.95 0.63 0.19
N MET A 31 -7.33 0.37 -1.05
CA MET A 31 -6.40 0.12 -2.15
C MET A 31 -7.01 0.62 -3.46
N GLN A 32 -6.18 1.22 -4.30
CA GLN A 32 -6.56 1.64 -5.65
C GLN A 32 -5.42 1.34 -6.62
N THR A 33 -5.80 0.90 -7.82
CA THR A 33 -4.87 0.57 -8.90
C THR A 33 -4.95 1.63 -9.99
N LEU A 34 -3.80 2.12 -10.47
CA LEU A 34 -3.66 3.12 -11.51
C LEU A 34 -2.82 2.56 -12.66
N GLY A 35 -3.30 2.69 -13.90
CA GLY A 35 -2.55 2.33 -15.11
C GLY A 35 -1.48 3.36 -15.51
N LYS A 36 -1.13 4.28 -14.61
CA LYS A 36 -0.19 5.39 -14.82
C LYS A 36 0.64 5.64 -13.56
N SER A 37 1.66 6.49 -13.65
CA SER A 37 2.32 7.03 -12.46
C SER A 37 1.34 7.85 -11.63
N MET A 38 1.39 7.72 -10.31
CA MET A 38 0.54 8.48 -9.40
C MET A 38 0.99 9.94 -9.35
N THR A 39 0.06 10.86 -9.59
CA THR A 39 0.25 12.29 -9.33
C THR A 39 -0.23 12.65 -7.93
N GLY A 40 0.10 13.86 -7.48
CA GLY A 40 -0.43 14.41 -6.23
C GLY A 40 -1.95 14.47 -6.19
N GLU A 41 -2.59 14.84 -7.30
CA GLU A 41 -4.07 14.87 -7.41
C GLU A 41 -4.69 13.47 -7.40
N ASP A 42 -4.03 12.48 -8.00
CA ASP A 42 -4.49 11.07 -7.91
C ASP A 42 -4.44 10.60 -6.44
N PHE A 43 -3.39 10.95 -5.71
CA PHE A 43 -3.26 10.62 -4.29
C PHE A 43 -4.29 11.37 -3.42
N LYS A 44 -4.49 12.67 -3.66
CA LYS A 44 -5.52 13.46 -2.97
C LYS A 44 -6.92 12.86 -3.15
N ARG A 45 -7.24 12.41 -4.37
CA ARG A 45 -8.49 11.69 -4.68
C ARG A 45 -8.59 10.37 -3.93
N PHE A 46 -7.52 9.57 -3.93
CA PHE A 46 -7.47 8.34 -3.13
C PHE A 46 -7.76 8.62 -1.65
N VAL A 47 -7.16 9.67 -1.09
CA VAL A 47 -7.38 10.07 0.30
C VAL A 47 -8.85 10.43 0.53
N SER A 48 -9.43 11.31 -0.29
CA SER A 48 -10.81 11.76 -0.10
C SER A 48 -11.86 10.67 -0.33
N GLU A 49 -11.71 9.86 -1.39
CA GLU A 49 -12.74 8.91 -1.82
C GLU A 49 -12.63 7.54 -1.14
N HIS A 50 -11.43 7.16 -0.68
CA HIS A 50 -11.19 5.79 -0.21
C HIS A 50 -10.64 5.71 1.21
N LEU A 51 -9.78 6.64 1.62
CA LEU A 51 -9.17 6.60 2.94
C LEU A 51 -10.02 7.31 4.00
N VAL A 52 -10.33 8.58 3.80
CA VAL A 52 -11.07 9.42 4.76
C VAL A 52 -12.37 8.75 5.24
N PRO A 53 -13.20 8.13 4.37
CA PRO A 53 -14.42 7.44 4.82
C PRO A 53 -14.19 6.25 5.77
N LYS A 54 -12.94 5.80 5.92
CA LYS A 54 -12.54 4.64 6.74
C LYS A 54 -11.68 5.04 7.94
N LEU A 55 -11.39 6.33 8.10
CA LEU A 55 -10.67 6.85 9.26
C LEU A 55 -11.63 7.04 10.43
N TRP A 56 -11.05 7.13 11.63
CA TRP A 56 -11.76 7.34 12.88
C TRP A 56 -11.05 8.42 13.70
N GLN A 57 -11.77 9.02 14.64
CA GLN A 57 -11.21 10.00 15.56
C GLN A 57 -10.05 9.38 16.36
N GLY A 58 -8.91 10.07 16.40
CA GLY A 58 -7.69 9.60 17.04
C GLY A 58 -6.81 8.68 16.17
N ALA A 59 -7.23 8.36 14.94
CA ALA A 59 -6.37 7.65 14.00
C ALA A 59 -5.10 8.45 13.66
N VAL A 60 -4.01 7.75 13.37
CA VAL A 60 -2.74 8.34 12.96
C VAL A 60 -2.42 7.84 11.56
N VAL A 61 -2.48 8.73 10.58
CA VAL A 61 -2.11 8.43 9.20
C VAL A 61 -0.63 8.68 9.06
N VAL A 62 0.14 7.60 8.96
CA VAL A 62 1.58 7.66 8.68
C VAL A 62 1.79 7.60 7.17
N MET A 63 2.52 8.57 6.63
CA MET A 63 2.86 8.64 5.20
C MET A 63 4.37 8.75 5.02
N ASP A 64 4.90 8.20 3.93
CA ASP A 64 6.28 8.47 3.56
C ASP A 64 6.45 9.94 3.11
N ASN A 65 7.69 10.37 2.91
CA ASN A 65 8.01 11.76 2.59
C ASN A 65 7.84 12.13 1.09
N LEU A 66 7.03 11.40 0.32
CA LEU A 66 6.82 11.65 -1.10
C LEU A 66 6.13 13.01 -1.34
N LYS A 67 6.58 13.76 -2.35
CA LYS A 67 5.98 15.06 -2.72
C LYS A 67 4.48 14.97 -3.02
N ALA A 68 4.02 13.84 -3.57
CA ALA A 68 2.61 13.59 -3.86
C ALA A 68 1.73 13.51 -2.59
N HIS A 69 2.30 13.22 -1.43
CA HIS A 69 1.57 13.17 -0.16
C HIS A 69 1.36 14.54 0.48
N LYS A 70 2.11 15.55 0.02
CA LYS A 70 2.15 16.91 0.60
C LYS A 70 1.38 17.94 -0.23
N VAL A 71 0.42 17.48 -1.03
CA VAL A 71 -0.47 18.37 -1.78
C VAL A 71 -1.46 19.02 -0.83
N GLU A 72 -1.74 20.29 -1.07
CA GLU A 72 -2.70 21.08 -0.29
C GLU A 72 -4.07 20.38 -0.19
N GLY A 73 -4.63 20.36 1.01
CA GLY A 73 -5.93 19.77 1.32
C GLY A 73 -5.86 18.37 1.91
N ILE A 74 -4.77 17.62 1.71
CA ILE A 74 -4.66 16.24 2.21
C ILE A 74 -4.72 16.19 3.75
N GLU A 75 -3.88 16.98 4.41
CA GLU A 75 -3.86 17.05 5.88
C GLU A 75 -5.19 17.54 6.43
N GLN A 76 -5.75 18.60 5.84
CA GLN A 76 -7.02 19.18 6.28
C GLN A 76 -8.17 18.17 6.20
N MET A 77 -8.25 17.36 5.14
CA MET A 77 -9.30 16.34 5.01
C MET A 77 -9.15 15.21 6.03
N ILE A 78 -7.92 14.83 6.37
CA ILE A 78 -7.64 13.80 7.39
C ILE A 78 -7.94 14.35 8.79
N GLU A 79 -7.55 15.59 9.08
CA GLU A 79 -7.77 16.22 10.38
C GLU A 79 -9.23 16.56 10.62
N ALA A 80 -10.01 16.85 9.57
CA ALA A 80 -11.44 17.12 9.65
C ALA A 80 -12.25 15.94 10.24
N VAL A 81 -11.74 14.70 10.14
CA VAL A 81 -12.35 13.51 10.77
C VAL A 81 -11.75 13.18 12.15
N GLY A 82 -10.95 14.09 12.70
CA GLY A 82 -10.31 13.94 14.01
C GLY A 82 -9.10 13.00 14.01
N ALA A 83 -8.56 12.64 12.84
CA ALA A 83 -7.29 11.93 12.73
C ALA A 83 -6.11 12.92 12.69
N ARG A 84 -4.88 12.41 12.75
CA ARG A 84 -3.66 13.23 12.60
C ARG A 84 -2.72 12.64 11.56
N VAL A 85 -1.92 13.50 10.94
CA VAL A 85 -0.91 13.09 9.94
C VAL A 85 0.49 13.08 10.55
N VAL A 86 1.28 12.06 10.20
CA VAL A 86 2.70 11.97 10.53
C VAL A 86 3.47 11.58 9.28
N TYR A 87 4.47 12.38 8.91
CA TYR A 87 5.40 12.01 7.83
C TYR A 87 6.64 11.32 8.39
N LEU A 88 7.03 10.23 7.76
CA LEU A 88 8.32 9.60 8.02
C LEU A 88 9.47 10.47 7.50
N SER A 89 10.64 10.31 8.11
CA SER A 89 11.86 10.91 7.59
C SER A 89 12.16 10.39 6.17
N PRO A 90 12.83 11.19 5.32
CA PRO A 90 13.24 10.74 4.00
C PRO A 90 14.07 9.45 4.08
N TYR A 91 13.79 8.52 3.15
CA TYR A 91 14.51 7.25 2.99
C TYR A 91 14.44 6.29 4.20
N SER A 92 13.33 6.32 4.95
CA SER A 92 13.12 5.46 6.12
C SER A 92 12.01 4.41 5.92
N PRO A 93 12.11 3.53 4.89
CA PRO A 93 11.09 2.51 4.62
C PRO A 93 10.97 1.47 5.73
N GLU A 94 11.99 1.29 6.58
CA GLU A 94 11.99 0.39 7.73
C GLU A 94 10.95 0.77 8.78
N PHE A 95 10.51 2.04 8.79
CA PHE A 95 9.42 2.52 9.65
C PHE A 95 8.08 2.57 8.92
N ASN A 96 7.95 2.00 7.72
CA ASN A 96 6.71 2.00 6.96
C ASN A 96 6.11 0.57 6.86
N PRO A 97 5.13 0.20 7.72
CA PRO A 97 4.57 -1.15 7.77
C PRO A 97 3.99 -1.66 6.43
N ILE A 98 3.49 -0.75 5.58
CA ILE A 98 2.87 -1.13 4.30
C ILE A 98 3.89 -1.71 3.31
N GLU A 99 5.19 -1.45 3.49
CA GLU A 99 6.23 -2.05 2.65
C GLU A 99 6.29 -3.58 2.77
N HIS A 100 6.00 -4.11 3.96
CA HIS A 100 5.88 -5.57 4.16
C HIS A 100 4.68 -6.14 3.41
N LEU A 101 3.53 -5.45 3.44
CA LEU A 101 2.37 -5.83 2.64
C LEU A 101 2.69 -5.80 1.14
N TRP A 102 3.41 -4.79 0.66
CA TRP A 102 3.82 -4.71 -0.74
C TRP A 102 4.76 -5.84 -1.14
N TRP A 103 5.71 -6.22 -0.29
CA TRP A 103 6.56 -7.36 -0.56
C TRP A 103 5.75 -8.66 -0.69
N GLN A 104 4.85 -8.93 0.26
CA GLN A 104 3.98 -10.11 0.24
C GLN A 104 3.10 -10.14 -1.01
N LEU A 105 2.39 -9.04 -1.33
CA LEU A 105 1.50 -8.97 -2.48
C LEU A 105 2.28 -9.11 -3.79
N LYS A 106 3.46 -8.49 -3.92
CA LYS A 106 4.32 -8.67 -5.10
C LYS A 106 4.78 -10.11 -5.25
N ALA A 107 5.18 -10.76 -4.16
CA ALA A 107 5.58 -12.16 -4.17
C ALA A 107 4.41 -13.07 -4.59
N PHE A 108 3.20 -12.83 -4.07
CA PHE A 108 1.99 -13.55 -4.46
C PHE A 108 1.68 -13.36 -5.96
N ILE A 109 1.61 -12.12 -6.43
CA ILE A 109 1.21 -11.78 -7.82
C ILE A 109 2.20 -12.34 -8.84
N ARG A 110 3.51 -12.29 -8.56
CA ARG A 110 4.55 -12.78 -9.47
C ARG A 110 4.38 -14.26 -9.81
N ARG A 111 3.79 -15.06 -8.93
CA ARG A 111 3.52 -16.50 -9.17
C ARG A 111 2.54 -16.76 -10.32
N PHE A 112 1.75 -15.76 -10.69
CA PHE A 112 0.72 -15.89 -11.72
C PHE A 112 1.09 -15.24 -13.05
N VAL A 113 2.24 -14.54 -13.12
CA VAL A 113 2.75 -13.88 -14.33
C VAL A 113 1.65 -13.10 -15.08
N PRO A 114 0.94 -12.16 -14.40
CA PRO A 114 -0.24 -11.53 -14.97
C PRO A 114 0.11 -10.63 -16.17
N LYS A 115 -0.77 -10.60 -17.17
CA LYS A 115 -0.57 -9.84 -18.42
C LYS A 115 -1.49 -8.63 -18.59
N SER A 116 -2.39 -8.37 -17.64
CA SER A 116 -3.32 -7.24 -17.70
C SER A 116 -3.50 -6.57 -16.34
N VAL A 117 -3.84 -5.27 -16.36
CA VAL A 117 -4.17 -4.49 -15.15
C VAL A 117 -5.34 -5.13 -14.40
N GLU A 118 -6.36 -5.60 -15.13
CA GLU A 118 -7.51 -6.27 -14.53
C GLU A 118 -7.12 -7.54 -13.75
N THR A 119 -6.21 -8.35 -14.30
CA THR A 119 -5.72 -9.54 -13.62
C THR A 119 -4.93 -9.16 -12.36
N ILE A 120 -4.09 -8.12 -12.45
CA ILE A 120 -3.36 -7.59 -11.29
C ILE A 120 -4.33 -7.12 -10.21
N THR A 121 -5.38 -6.37 -10.56
CA THR A 121 -6.39 -5.90 -9.62
C THR A 121 -7.11 -7.05 -8.93
N LYS A 122 -7.52 -8.09 -9.68
CA LYS A 122 -8.15 -9.30 -9.11
C LYS A 122 -7.21 -10.04 -8.17
N LEU A 123 -5.94 -10.22 -8.56
CA LEU A 123 -4.94 -10.87 -7.70
C LEU A 123 -4.62 -10.03 -6.45
N LEU A 124 -4.60 -8.70 -6.54
CA LEU A 124 -4.45 -7.83 -5.37
C LEU A 124 -5.62 -8.00 -4.39
N GLN A 125 -6.86 -8.05 -4.89
CA GLN A 125 -8.04 -8.28 -4.06
C GLN A 125 -7.98 -9.64 -3.35
N VAL A 126 -7.61 -10.71 -4.08
CA VAL A 126 -7.41 -12.03 -3.49
C VAL A 126 -6.28 -11.98 -2.46
N GLY A 127 -5.12 -11.42 -2.81
CA GLY A 127 -3.97 -11.34 -1.92
C GLY A 127 -4.29 -10.62 -0.61
N VAL A 128 -5.05 -9.52 -0.67
CA VAL A 128 -5.48 -8.80 0.54
C VAL A 128 -6.54 -9.56 1.32
N SER A 129 -7.46 -10.29 0.68
CA SER A 129 -8.42 -11.15 1.38
C SER A 129 -7.77 -12.29 2.16
N LEU A 130 -6.56 -12.68 1.77
CA LEU A 130 -5.77 -13.71 2.45
C LEU A 130 -4.94 -13.16 3.61
N CYS A 131 -4.80 -11.84 3.74
CA CYS A 131 -4.06 -11.23 4.84
C CYS A 131 -4.85 -11.33 6.15
N SER A 132 -4.23 -11.91 7.16
CA SER A 132 -4.78 -11.96 8.50
C SER A 132 -4.44 -10.69 9.30
N SER A 133 -5.29 -10.33 10.25
CA SER A 133 -4.99 -9.22 11.17
C SER A 133 -3.73 -9.48 12.00
N LYS A 134 -3.40 -10.76 12.26
CA LYS A 134 -2.17 -11.14 12.96
C LYS A 134 -0.92 -10.79 12.15
N GLU A 135 -0.93 -11.07 10.85
CA GLU A 135 0.19 -10.69 9.96
C GLU A 135 0.35 -9.17 9.87
N LEU A 136 -0.76 -8.43 9.74
CA LEU A 136 -0.71 -6.97 9.70
C LEU A 136 -0.13 -6.39 11.00
N ARG A 137 -0.54 -6.89 12.18
CA ARG A 137 0.09 -6.53 13.45
C ARG A 137 1.59 -6.81 13.46
N ASN A 138 2.02 -7.97 12.98
CA ASN A 138 3.43 -8.31 12.92
C ASN A 138 4.24 -7.32 12.05
N TYR A 139 3.66 -6.80 10.97
CA TYR A 139 4.31 -5.77 10.15
C TYR A 139 4.49 -4.46 10.90
N PHE A 140 3.48 -4.02 11.65
CA PHE A 140 3.60 -2.86 12.53
C PHE A 140 4.65 -3.09 13.62
N ALA A 141 4.64 -4.23 14.30
CA ALA A 141 5.61 -4.56 15.33
C ALA A 141 7.05 -4.58 14.79
N HIS A 142 7.27 -5.12 13.59
CA HIS A 142 8.58 -5.14 12.92
C HIS A 142 9.10 -3.72 12.62
N CYS A 143 8.19 -2.78 12.35
CA CYS A 143 8.52 -1.36 12.13
C CYS A 143 8.55 -0.53 13.44
N CYS A 144 8.72 -1.18 14.61
CA CYS A 144 8.81 -0.54 15.92
C CYS A 144 7.52 0.14 16.43
N TYR A 145 6.35 -0.19 15.87
CA TYR A 145 5.08 0.28 16.42
C TYR A 145 4.63 -0.57 17.59
N CYS A 146 4.07 0.06 18.62
CA CYS A 146 3.38 -0.65 19.69
C CYS A 146 2.11 -1.30 19.14
N THR A 147 2.01 -2.61 19.31
CA THR A 147 0.85 -3.41 18.93
C THR A 147 0.31 -4.12 20.17
N ASN A 148 -0.98 -3.94 20.44
CA ASN A 148 -1.67 -4.61 21.54
C ASN A 148 -2.35 -5.91 21.07
#